data_AF-A0AA87FJH6-F1
#
_entry.id   AF-A0AA87FJH6-F1
#
_cell.length_a   1.000
_cell.length_b   1.000
_cell.length_c   1.000
_cell.angle_alpha   90.00
_cell.angle_beta   90.00
_cell.angle_gamma   90.00
#
_symmetry.space_group_name_H-M   'P 1'
#
loop_
_entity.id
_entity.type
_entity.pdbx_description
1 polymer ?
#
loop_
_entity_poly.entity_id
_entity_poly.type
_entity_poly.pdbx_seq_one_letter_code
_entity_poly.pdbx_strand_id
1 'polypeptide(L)'
;MTFLLDMINGIHKFLGYLDISPKYLNRAYTLLSLIPTAYILRIVYGLYLNQNYLQMALYGIGFCVLLYFWVLNIFYYFFDKNLKVDITQLFVKYLPDEVFNIEGEKISTTQIDRLSTEKAVIDFEEDYQLVLADYLQKLISKDELATNAIAQGFVIPKNTLYPYYFVKQRSDSEYSLQIGTSYSDLTTIGRIYWNGEKALEPVGLFITGGDFVKNDVKYHEPYSLKLYVKKEEIPTATTRQAYRQTGKAR
;
A
#
# COMPACT_ATOMS: atom_id res chain seq x y z
N MET A 1 -23.02 -4.03 -25.79
CA MET A 1 -21.69 -4.63 -25.52
C MET A 1 -21.21 -4.12 -24.16
N THR A 2 -21.96 -4.40 -23.11
CA THR A 2 -21.77 -3.84 -21.74
C THR A 2 -22.11 -4.87 -20.66
N PHE A 3 -23.08 -5.76 -20.93
CA PHE A 3 -23.51 -6.82 -20.01
C PHE A 3 -22.38 -7.65 -19.38
N LEU A 4 -21.37 -8.05 -20.16
CA LEU A 4 -20.22 -8.82 -19.65
C LEU A 4 -19.34 -7.97 -18.72
N LEU A 5 -19.16 -6.69 -19.05
CA LEU A 5 -18.38 -5.73 -18.27
C LEU A 5 -19.11 -5.36 -16.98
N ASP A 6 -20.44 -5.17 -17.06
CA ASP A 6 -21.32 -4.89 -15.94
C ASP A 6 -21.42 -6.09 -14.98
N MET A 7 -21.42 -7.32 -15.52
CA MET A 7 -21.39 -8.54 -14.72
C MET A 7 -20.04 -8.70 -13.98
N ILE A 8 -18.92 -8.44 -14.66
CA ILE A 8 -17.58 -8.49 -14.02
C ILE A 8 -17.45 -7.39 -12.96
N ASN A 9 -17.89 -6.17 -13.25
CA ASN A 9 -17.91 -5.07 -12.28
C ASN A 9 -18.85 -5.35 -11.10
N GLY A 10 -20.00 -5.97 -11.35
CA GLY A 10 -20.94 -6.40 -10.32
C GLY A 10 -20.36 -7.47 -9.40
N ILE A 11 -19.68 -8.48 -9.97
CA ILE A 11 -18.98 -9.52 -9.19
C ILE A 11 -17.84 -8.91 -8.39
N HIS A 12 -17.05 -8.02 -8.98
CA HIS A 12 -15.96 -7.32 -8.30
C HIS A 12 -16.47 -6.48 -7.12
N LYS A 13 -17.57 -5.74 -7.33
CA LYS A 13 -18.22 -4.93 -6.29
C LYS A 13 -18.88 -5.80 -5.21
N PHE A 14 -19.47 -6.94 -5.58
CA PHE A 14 -20.06 -7.90 -4.66
C PHE A 14 -19.01 -8.58 -3.78
N LEU A 15 -17.93 -9.07 -4.38
CA LEU A 15 -16.83 -9.72 -3.65
C LEU A 15 -16.08 -8.74 -2.75
N GLY A 16 -15.99 -7.45 -3.13
CA GLY A 16 -15.42 -6.40 -2.28
C GLY A 16 -16.35 -5.87 -1.18
N TYR A 17 -17.67 -6.11 -1.27
CA TYR A 17 -18.65 -5.72 -0.23
C TYR A 17 -18.75 -6.73 0.90
N LEU A 18 -18.54 -8.01 0.58
CA LEU A 18 -18.30 -9.02 1.59
C LEU A 18 -16.91 -8.71 2.16
N ASP A 19 -16.80 -8.38 3.45
CA ASP A 19 -15.56 -8.05 4.17
C ASP A 19 -14.67 -9.31 4.30
N ILE A 20 -14.33 -9.91 3.15
CA ILE A 20 -13.69 -11.20 2.98
C ILE A 20 -12.19 -10.97 3.08
N SER A 21 -11.52 -11.77 3.92
CA SER A 21 -10.07 -11.64 4.05
C SER A 21 -9.37 -11.84 2.69
N PRO A 22 -8.25 -11.14 2.42
CA PRO A 22 -7.57 -11.21 1.12
C PRO A 22 -7.26 -12.63 0.65
N LYS A 23 -6.99 -13.55 1.59
CA LYS A 23 -6.79 -14.99 1.34
C LYS A 23 -7.98 -15.62 0.60
N TYR A 24 -9.21 -15.33 1.01
CA TYR A 24 -10.42 -15.90 0.39
C TYR A 24 -10.80 -15.17 -0.89
N LEU A 25 -10.52 -13.87 -0.98
CA LEU A 25 -10.72 -13.08 -2.19
C LEU A 25 -9.84 -13.59 -3.35
N ASN A 26 -8.56 -13.82 -3.09
CA ASN A 26 -7.62 -14.35 -4.08
C ASN A 26 -7.97 -15.80 -4.51
N ARG A 27 -8.52 -16.60 -3.60
CA ARG A 27 -9.11 -17.92 -3.94
C ARG A 27 -10.32 -17.79 -4.86
N ALA A 28 -11.21 -16.84 -4.60
CA ALA A 28 -12.37 -16.60 -5.44
C ALA A 28 -11.96 -16.13 -6.85
N TYR A 29 -10.98 -15.23 -6.97
CA TYR A 29 -10.44 -14.82 -8.27
C TYR A 29 -9.76 -15.97 -9.03
N THR A 30 -9.03 -16.84 -8.32
CA THR A 30 -8.44 -18.04 -8.92
C THR A 30 -9.53 -18.95 -9.50
N LEU A 31 -10.64 -19.16 -8.79
CA LEU A 31 -11.77 -19.92 -9.32
C LEU A 31 -12.46 -19.21 -10.48
N LEU A 32 -12.67 -17.89 -10.38
CA LEU A 32 -13.33 -17.09 -11.42
C LEU A 32 -12.55 -17.09 -12.74
N SER A 33 -11.22 -17.14 -12.67
CA SER A 33 -10.33 -17.20 -13.84
C SER A 33 -10.48 -18.48 -14.68
N LEU A 34 -11.17 -19.51 -14.17
CA LEU A 34 -11.53 -20.70 -14.94
C LEU A 34 -12.47 -20.37 -16.10
N ILE A 35 -13.37 -19.39 -15.93
CA ILE A 35 -14.36 -18.99 -16.95
C ILE A 35 -13.67 -18.47 -18.22
N PRO A 36 -12.82 -17.42 -18.17
CA PRO A 36 -12.11 -16.97 -19.37
C PRO A 36 -11.16 -18.04 -19.92
N THR A 37 -10.50 -18.83 -19.07
CA THR A 37 -9.59 -19.90 -19.51
C THR A 37 -10.32 -20.99 -20.30
N ALA A 38 -11.49 -21.43 -19.82
CA ALA A 38 -12.36 -22.39 -20.53
C ALA A 38 -12.94 -21.78 -21.82
N TYR A 39 -13.21 -20.48 -21.84
CA TYR A 39 -13.65 -19.79 -23.05
C TYR A 39 -12.57 -19.78 -24.14
N ILE A 40 -11.31 -19.51 -23.78
CA ILE A 40 -10.20 -19.62 -24.75
C ILE A 40 -10.07 -21.06 -25.26
N LEU A 41 -10.22 -22.08 -24.41
CA LEU A 41 -10.23 -23.48 -24.86
C LEU A 41 -11.33 -23.76 -25.88
N ARG A 42 -12.53 -23.21 -25.66
CA ARG A 42 -13.64 -23.30 -26.64
C ARG A 42 -13.26 -22.66 -27.98
N ILE A 43 -12.58 -21.51 -27.98
CA ILE A 43 -12.08 -20.87 -29.22
C ILE A 43 -11.08 -21.76 -29.92
N VAL A 44 -10.10 -22.30 -29.20
CA VAL A 44 -9.08 -23.23 -29.75
C VAL A 44 -9.75 -24.45 -30.41
N TYR A 45 -10.74 -25.03 -29.75
CA TYR A 45 -11.52 -26.14 -30.30
C TYR A 45 -12.30 -25.74 -31.57
N GLY A 46 -12.92 -24.56 -31.58
CA GLY A 46 -13.59 -24.02 -32.77
C GLY A 46 -12.64 -23.80 -33.94
N LEU A 47 -11.43 -23.30 -33.68
CA LEU A 47 -10.40 -23.09 -34.70
C LEU A 47 -9.85 -24.41 -35.25
N TYR A 48 -9.76 -25.45 -34.42
CA TYR A 48 -9.41 -26.80 -34.84
C TYR A 48 -10.45 -27.36 -35.83
N LEU A 49 -11.74 -27.24 -35.51
CA LEU A 49 -12.83 -27.64 -36.42
C LEU A 49 -12.84 -26.85 -37.72
N ASN A 50 -12.48 -25.57 -37.66
CA ASN A 50 -12.39 -24.68 -38.83
C ASN A 50 -11.06 -24.84 -39.62
N GLN A 51 -10.22 -25.84 -39.28
CA GLN A 51 -8.93 -26.11 -39.91
C GLN A 51 -7.95 -24.93 -39.91
N ASN A 52 -8.17 -23.93 -39.05
CA ASN A 52 -7.33 -22.73 -38.96
C ASN A 52 -6.20 -22.96 -37.94
N TYR A 53 -5.22 -23.76 -38.35
CA TYR A 53 -4.16 -24.25 -37.47
C TYR A 53 -3.22 -23.16 -36.95
N LEU A 54 -2.97 -22.11 -37.74
CA LEU A 54 -2.10 -21.01 -37.32
C LEU A 54 -2.72 -20.23 -36.15
N GLN A 55 -3.98 -19.82 -36.29
CA GLN A 55 -4.69 -19.15 -35.20
C GLN A 55 -4.89 -20.10 -34.02
N MET A 56 -5.24 -21.36 -34.28
CA MET A 56 -5.37 -22.39 -33.25
C MET A 56 -4.08 -22.51 -32.42
N ALA A 57 -2.91 -22.51 -33.06
CA ALA A 57 -1.63 -22.55 -32.36
C ALA A 57 -1.40 -21.30 -31.51
N LEU A 58 -1.68 -20.10 -32.02
CA LEU A 58 -1.52 -18.85 -31.27
C LEU A 58 -2.43 -18.78 -30.03
N TYR A 59 -3.72 -19.07 -30.20
CA TYR A 59 -4.66 -19.12 -29.08
C TYR A 59 -4.36 -20.29 -28.13
N GLY A 60 -3.85 -21.41 -28.66
CA GLY A 60 -3.41 -22.57 -27.88
C GLY A 60 -2.22 -22.25 -26.97
N ILE A 61 -1.23 -21.50 -27.46
CA ILE A 61 -0.11 -21.01 -26.63
C ILE A 61 -0.66 -20.12 -25.51
N GLY A 62 -1.53 -19.17 -25.82
CA GLY A 62 -2.17 -18.31 -24.82
C GLY A 62 -2.94 -19.12 -23.76
N PHE A 63 -3.68 -20.14 -24.18
CA PHE A 63 -4.37 -21.07 -23.28
C PHE A 63 -3.39 -21.81 -22.36
N CYS A 64 -2.30 -22.35 -22.88
CA CYS A 64 -1.29 -23.05 -22.09
C CYS A 64 -0.66 -22.13 -21.03
N VAL A 65 -0.39 -20.86 -21.37
CA VAL A 65 0.14 -19.87 -20.42
C VAL A 65 -0.87 -19.58 -19.31
N LEU A 66 -2.13 -19.34 -19.66
CA LEU A 66 -3.20 -19.10 -18.67
C LEU A 66 -3.41 -20.30 -17.75
N LEU A 67 -3.42 -21.52 -18.32
CA LEU A 67 -3.58 -22.76 -17.58
C LEU A 67 -2.39 -23.01 -16.65
N TYR A 68 -1.17 -22.71 -17.09
CA TYR A 68 0.02 -22.78 -16.27
C TYR A 68 -0.09 -21.87 -15.03
N PHE A 69 -0.42 -20.60 -15.21
CA PHE A 69 -0.59 -19.66 -14.08
C PHE A 69 -1.79 -20.03 -13.20
N TRP A 70 -2.87 -20.55 -13.78
CA TRP A 70 -4.01 -21.03 -13.02
C TRP A 70 -3.64 -22.18 -12.06
N VAL A 71 -2.86 -23.15 -12.55
CA VAL A 71 -2.35 -24.25 -11.73
C VAL A 71 -1.43 -23.73 -10.62
N LEU A 72 -0.49 -22.83 -10.95
CA LEU A 72 0.37 -22.19 -9.93
C LEU A 72 -0.46 -21.51 -8.84
N ASN A 73 -1.48 -20.72 -9.23
CA ASN A 73 -2.37 -20.03 -8.30
C ASN A 73 -3.17 -20.99 -7.42
N ILE A 74 -3.59 -22.16 -7.93
CA ILE A 74 -4.21 -23.19 -7.09
C ILE A 74 -3.25 -23.71 -6.02
N PHE A 75 -2.03 -24.09 -6.40
CA PHE A 75 -1.04 -24.59 -5.43
C PHE A 75 -0.66 -23.54 -4.40
N TYR A 76 -0.52 -22.29 -4.84
CA TYR A 76 -0.20 -21.16 -3.99
C TYR A 76 -1.34 -20.84 -3.00
N TYR A 77 -2.55 -20.56 -3.48
CA TYR A 77 -3.64 -20.07 -2.62
C TYR A 77 -4.42 -21.16 -1.88
N PHE A 78 -4.49 -22.40 -2.39
CA PHE A 78 -5.24 -23.49 -1.77
C PHE A 78 -4.37 -24.45 -0.97
N PHE A 79 -3.15 -24.72 -1.43
CA PHE A 79 -2.25 -25.69 -0.78
C PHE A 79 -1.12 -25.02 0.02
N ASP A 80 -1.04 -23.68 0.02
CA ASP A 80 0.00 -22.89 0.69
C ASP A 80 1.43 -23.40 0.32
N LYS A 81 1.61 -23.82 -0.94
CA LYS A 81 2.87 -24.39 -1.47
C LYS A 81 3.33 -23.65 -2.72
N ASN A 82 4.61 -23.27 -2.74
CA ASN A 82 5.29 -22.79 -3.94
C ASN A 82 5.85 -23.97 -4.74
N LEU A 83 5.46 -24.08 -6.02
CA LEU A 83 6.00 -25.09 -6.92
C LEU A 83 7.42 -24.72 -7.35
N LYS A 84 8.34 -25.70 -7.41
CA LYS A 84 9.75 -25.46 -7.82
C LYS A 84 9.91 -24.98 -9.26
N VAL A 85 8.87 -25.11 -10.09
CA VAL A 85 8.82 -24.69 -11.49
C VAL A 85 8.16 -23.31 -11.63
N ASP A 86 8.06 -22.56 -10.53
CA ASP A 86 7.45 -21.23 -10.52
C ASP A 86 8.40 -20.18 -11.13
N ILE A 87 8.09 -19.77 -12.36
CA ILE A 87 8.84 -18.75 -13.10
C ILE A 87 8.50 -17.35 -12.54
N THR A 88 7.45 -17.20 -11.72
CA THR A 88 7.01 -15.92 -11.14
C THR A 88 8.13 -15.25 -10.34
N GLN A 89 8.99 -16.02 -9.67
CA GLN A 89 10.18 -15.49 -8.96
C GLN A 89 11.21 -14.83 -9.89
N LEU A 90 11.29 -15.26 -11.16
CA LEU A 90 12.17 -14.62 -12.15
C LEU A 90 11.62 -13.26 -12.59
N PHE A 91 10.29 -13.09 -12.56
CA PHE A 91 9.63 -11.80 -12.83
C PHE A 91 9.76 -10.82 -11.66
N VAL A 92 9.79 -11.29 -10.40
CA VAL A 92 10.03 -10.46 -9.21
C VAL A 92 11.35 -9.67 -9.30
N LYS A 93 12.36 -10.19 -10.02
CA LYS A 93 13.65 -9.49 -10.18
C LYS A 93 13.58 -8.29 -11.15
N TYR A 94 12.58 -8.25 -12.03
CA TYR A 94 12.47 -7.26 -13.11
C TYR A 94 11.17 -6.44 -13.05
N LEU A 95 10.17 -6.89 -12.30
CA LEU A 95 8.94 -6.13 -12.03
C LEU A 95 9.08 -5.43 -10.66
N PRO A 96 8.67 -4.16 -10.55
CA PRO A 96 8.58 -3.48 -9.25
C PRO A 96 7.68 -4.29 -8.29
N ASP A 97 8.02 -4.31 -7.00
CA ASP A 97 7.23 -4.97 -5.93
C ASP A 97 5.74 -4.56 -5.92
N GLU A 98 5.42 -3.44 -6.56
CA GLU A 98 4.10 -2.86 -6.75
C GLU A 98 3.12 -3.74 -7.55
N VAL A 99 3.60 -4.64 -8.42
CA VAL A 99 2.72 -5.49 -9.26
C VAL A 99 2.25 -6.75 -8.53
N PHE A 100 2.97 -7.21 -7.50
CA PHE A 100 2.67 -8.46 -6.80
C PHE A 100 1.87 -8.30 -5.50
N ASN A 101 1.74 -7.07 -4.99
CA ASN A 101 0.92 -6.77 -3.82
C ASN A 101 -0.56 -6.54 -4.21
N ILE A 102 -1.21 -7.58 -4.73
CA ILE A 102 -2.68 -7.66 -4.79
C ILE A 102 -3.18 -8.24 -3.46
N GLU A 103 -2.87 -7.55 -2.36
CA GLU A 103 -3.53 -7.73 -1.09
C GLU A 103 -3.93 -6.35 -0.57
N GLY A 104 -5.24 -6.08 -0.69
CA GLY A 104 -5.99 -5.05 0.01
C GLY A 104 -5.30 -3.71 0.11
N GLU A 105 -5.48 -2.87 -0.90
CA GLU A 105 -5.43 -1.39 -0.80
C GLU A 105 -4.52 -0.85 0.32
N LYS A 106 -3.25 -1.29 0.36
CA LYS A 106 -2.21 -0.49 0.98
C LYS A 106 -1.98 0.64 0.00
N ILE A 107 -2.69 1.73 0.28
CA ILE A 107 -2.44 3.06 -0.26
C ILE A 107 -0.94 3.18 -0.47
N SER A 108 -0.56 3.28 -1.74
CA SER A 108 0.82 3.39 -2.15
C SER A 108 1.43 4.64 -1.49
N THR A 109 2.15 4.44 -0.39
CA THR A 109 3.09 5.40 0.19
C THR A 109 4.41 5.37 -0.59
N THR A 110 4.35 5.30 -1.92
CA THR A 110 5.50 4.99 -2.80
C THR A 110 6.60 6.05 -2.86
N GLN A 111 6.46 7.17 -2.15
CA GLN A 111 7.57 8.08 -1.90
C GLN A 111 8.12 8.01 -0.48
N ILE A 112 7.29 7.68 0.52
CA ILE A 112 7.70 7.57 1.93
C ILE A 112 8.32 6.20 2.20
N ASP A 113 7.86 5.12 1.56
CA ASP A 113 8.40 3.76 1.73
C ASP A 113 9.79 3.58 1.07
N ARG A 114 10.17 4.46 0.14
CA ARG A 114 11.56 4.53 -0.39
C ARG A 114 12.51 5.22 0.57
N LEU A 115 11.99 6.06 1.46
CA LEU A 115 12.76 6.67 2.53
C LEU A 115 12.71 5.68 3.69
N SER A 116 13.87 5.24 4.19
CA SER A 116 13.93 4.39 5.39
C SER A 116 13.30 5.17 6.55
N THR A 117 12.01 4.98 6.78
CA THR A 117 11.21 5.76 7.73
C THR A 117 10.34 4.84 8.58
N GLU A 118 10.06 5.31 9.80
CA GLU A 118 9.16 4.64 10.72
C GLU A 118 8.20 5.65 11.35
N LYS A 119 7.05 5.15 11.80
CA LYS A 119 6.04 5.98 12.45
C LYS A 119 6.43 6.19 13.91
N ALA A 120 6.58 7.44 14.34
CA ALA A 120 6.79 7.76 15.74
C ALA A 120 5.51 7.52 16.56
N VAL A 121 5.66 7.00 17.77
CA VAL A 121 4.57 6.89 18.74
C VAL A 121 4.44 8.24 19.44
N ILE A 122 3.27 8.86 19.30
CA ILE A 122 2.94 10.14 19.93
C ILE A 122 1.88 9.88 20.99
N ASP A 123 2.15 10.30 22.20
CA ASP A 123 1.18 10.41 23.29
C ASP A 123 0.53 11.79 23.20
N PHE A 124 -0.69 11.84 22.63
CA PHE A 124 -1.39 13.08 22.36
C PHE A 124 -2.14 13.58 23.61
N GLU A 125 -2.24 14.90 23.74
CA GLU A 125 -3.10 15.53 24.74
C GLU A 125 -4.59 15.27 24.41
N GLU A 126 -5.44 15.10 25.43
CA GLU A 126 -6.84 14.65 25.25
C GLU A 126 -7.63 15.46 24.20
N ASP A 127 -7.43 16.78 24.16
CA ASP A 127 -8.20 17.70 23.32
C ASP A 127 -7.48 18.12 22.03
N TYR A 128 -6.37 17.49 21.66
CA TYR A 128 -5.54 17.94 20.53
C TYR A 128 -6.31 17.99 19.20
N GLN A 129 -7.32 17.14 19.03
CA GLN A 129 -8.13 17.05 17.81
C GLN A 129 -8.97 18.31 17.61
N LEU A 130 -9.40 18.97 18.69
CA LEU A 130 -10.14 20.23 18.63
C LEU A 130 -9.22 21.37 18.16
N VAL A 131 -8.01 21.43 18.73
CA VAL A 131 -6.97 22.40 18.33
C VAL A 131 -6.59 22.19 16.86
N LEU A 132 -6.39 20.93 16.46
CA LEU A 132 -6.07 20.56 15.09
C LEU A 132 -7.17 20.98 14.11
N ALA A 133 -8.44 20.71 14.43
CA ALA A 133 -9.57 21.08 13.59
C ALA A 133 -9.65 22.61 13.35
N ASP A 134 -9.49 23.41 14.41
CA ASP A 134 -9.44 24.88 14.32
C ASP A 134 -8.28 25.36 13.44
N TYR A 135 -7.08 24.79 13.64
CA TYR A 135 -5.93 25.16 12.83
C TYR A 135 -6.08 24.77 11.36
N LEU A 136 -6.61 23.58 11.07
CA LEU A 136 -6.89 23.17 9.69
C LEU A 136 -7.87 24.12 9.01
N GLN A 137 -8.93 24.55 9.70
CA GLN A 137 -9.89 25.51 9.15
C GLN A 137 -9.22 26.85 8.81
N LYS A 138 -8.32 27.34 9.68
CA LYS A 138 -7.53 28.57 9.45
C LYS A 138 -6.53 28.42 8.30
N LEU A 139 -5.90 27.26 8.16
CA LEU A 139 -4.93 27.01 7.09
C LEU A 139 -5.62 26.88 5.73
N ILE A 140 -6.78 26.23 5.69
CA ILE A 140 -7.60 26.09 4.47
C ILE A 140 -8.15 27.45 4.05
N SER A 141 -8.59 28.30 4.98
CA SER A 141 -9.10 29.64 4.64
C SER A 141 -8.01 30.57 4.10
N LYS A 142 -6.74 30.31 4.42
CA LYS A 142 -5.57 31.01 3.88
C LYS A 142 -5.02 30.40 2.58
N ASP A 143 -5.62 29.32 2.08
CA ASP A 143 -5.12 28.55 0.92
C ASP A 143 -3.71 27.95 1.12
N GLU A 144 -3.34 27.65 2.38
CA GLU A 144 -2.05 27.07 2.74
C GLU A 144 -2.09 25.52 2.80
N LEU A 145 -3.28 24.93 2.64
CA LEU A 145 -3.50 23.49 2.57
C LEU A 145 -4.26 23.12 1.30
N ALA A 146 -3.71 22.16 0.56
CA ALA A 146 -4.39 21.59 -0.61
C ALA A 146 -5.67 20.87 -0.18
N THR A 147 -6.78 21.21 -0.82
CA THR A 147 -8.07 20.55 -0.59
C THR A 147 -8.78 20.26 -1.91
N ASN A 148 -9.59 19.21 -1.92
CA ASN A 148 -10.50 18.91 -3.03
C ASN A 148 -11.91 19.33 -2.63
N ALA A 149 -12.49 20.25 -3.38
CA ALA A 149 -13.87 20.69 -3.14
C ALA A 149 -14.87 19.57 -3.42
N ILE A 150 -15.87 19.44 -2.55
CA ILE A 150 -17.05 18.59 -2.74
C ILE A 150 -18.31 19.44 -2.58
N ALA A 151 -19.46 18.96 -3.05
CA ALA A 151 -20.72 19.70 -3.05
C ALA A 151 -21.10 20.31 -1.67
N GLN A 152 -20.62 19.72 -0.57
CA GLN A 152 -20.82 20.19 0.80
C GLN A 152 -19.54 19.98 1.64
N GLY A 153 -18.49 20.75 1.33
CA GLY A 153 -17.27 20.79 2.13
C GLY A 153 -16.01 20.56 1.29
N PHE A 154 -14.98 20.02 1.94
CA PHE A 154 -13.69 19.74 1.32
C PHE A 154 -13.16 18.39 1.81
N VAL A 155 -12.32 17.76 0.98
CA VAL A 155 -11.56 16.56 1.33
C VAL A 155 -10.09 16.92 1.34
N ILE A 156 -9.38 16.58 2.42
CA ILE A 156 -7.93 16.71 2.48
C ILE A 156 -7.31 15.51 1.74
N PRO A 157 -6.43 15.72 0.74
CA PRO A 157 -5.76 14.64 0.05
C PRO A 157 -4.99 13.74 1.02
N LYS A 158 -4.88 12.45 0.68
CA LYS A 158 -4.02 11.53 1.42
C LYS A 158 -2.57 12.05 1.38
N ASN A 159 -1.82 11.83 2.46
CA ASN A 159 -0.43 12.25 2.61
C ASN A 159 -0.21 13.78 2.54
N THR A 160 -1.21 14.58 2.93
CA THR A 160 -1.04 16.03 3.07
C THR A 160 -0.16 16.32 4.28
N LEU A 161 0.93 17.06 4.06
CA LEU A 161 1.83 17.53 5.11
C LEU A 161 1.19 18.65 5.91
N TYR A 162 1.35 18.59 7.23
CA TYR A 162 1.06 19.71 8.11
C TYR A 162 2.22 20.71 8.05
N PRO A 163 2.01 21.97 7.64
CA PRO A 163 3.10 22.89 7.33
C PRO A 163 3.86 23.39 8.57
N TYR A 164 3.15 23.74 9.64
CA TYR A 164 3.75 24.38 10.81
C TYR A 164 3.81 23.43 12.00
N TYR A 165 4.80 22.55 11.99
CA TYR A 165 5.09 21.70 13.14
C TYR A 165 6.54 21.85 13.60
N PHE A 166 6.77 21.54 14.87
CA PHE A 166 8.10 21.51 15.44
C PHE A 166 8.23 20.37 16.45
N VAL A 167 9.33 19.62 16.36
CA VAL A 167 9.67 18.57 17.33
C VAL A 167 10.79 19.12 18.21
N LYS A 168 10.46 19.44 19.47
CA LYS A 168 11.40 20.02 20.43
C LYS A 168 11.90 18.95 21.39
N GLN A 169 13.21 18.72 21.42
CA GLN A 169 13.83 17.84 22.41
C GLN A 169 13.67 18.43 23.82
N ARG A 170 13.21 17.61 24.77
CA ARG A 170 13.05 17.95 26.19
C ARG A 170 14.10 17.27 27.05
N SER A 171 14.42 16.02 26.73
CA SER A 171 15.48 15.22 27.34
C SER A 171 16.11 14.30 26.29
N ASP A 172 17.03 13.43 26.69
CA ASP A 172 17.67 12.47 25.77
C ASP A 172 16.67 11.52 25.10
N SER A 173 15.54 11.22 25.77
CA SER A 173 14.53 10.27 25.30
C SER A 173 13.10 10.84 25.16
N GLU A 174 12.90 12.13 25.44
CA GLU A 174 11.58 12.78 25.37
C GLU A 174 11.61 14.00 24.45
N TYR A 175 10.64 14.07 23.54
CA TYR A 175 10.41 15.17 22.64
C TYR A 175 8.97 15.66 22.77
N SER A 176 8.74 16.97 22.63
CA SER A 176 7.39 17.53 22.54
C SER A 176 7.07 17.90 21.09
N LEU A 177 5.91 17.42 20.60
CA LEU A 177 5.37 17.78 19.30
C LEU A 177 4.49 19.02 19.42
N GLN A 178 4.79 20.04 18.60
CA GLN A 178 4.04 21.29 18.56
C GLN A 178 3.52 21.55 17.15
N ILE A 179 2.31 22.11 17.04
CA ILE A 179 1.69 22.54 15.78
C ILE A 179 1.13 23.96 15.90
N GLY A 180 0.97 24.66 14.78
CA GLY A 180 0.40 26.02 14.75
C GLY A 180 -0.20 26.37 13.40
N THR A 181 -0.65 27.62 13.26
CA THR A 181 -1.02 28.18 11.95
C THR A 181 0.10 29.04 11.34
N SER A 182 1.20 29.16 12.06
CA SER A 182 2.51 29.72 11.70
C SER A 182 3.57 29.17 12.68
N TYR A 183 4.84 29.51 12.48
CA TYR A 183 5.88 29.17 13.47
C TYR A 183 5.89 30.08 14.72
N SER A 184 5.10 31.15 14.73
CA SER A 184 5.02 32.11 15.85
C SER A 184 3.99 31.72 16.92
N ASP A 185 3.04 30.84 16.58
CA ASP A 185 1.88 30.44 17.37
C ASP A 185 1.82 28.92 17.56
N LEU A 186 2.96 28.31 17.91
CA LEU A 186 3.05 26.87 18.14
C LEU A 186 2.48 26.46 19.50
N THR A 187 1.54 25.51 19.48
CA THR A 187 0.94 24.88 20.67
C THR A 187 1.41 23.43 20.78
N THR A 188 1.73 22.99 21.99
CA THR A 188 2.11 21.59 22.25
C THR A 188 0.87 20.72 22.15
N ILE A 189 0.95 19.59 21.45
CA ILE A 189 -0.17 18.67 21.24
C ILE A 189 0.13 17.24 21.69
N GLY A 190 1.37 16.95 22.06
CA GLY A 190 1.74 15.62 22.49
C GLY A 190 3.23 15.45 22.75
N ARG A 191 3.56 14.28 23.25
CA ARG A 191 4.92 13.87 23.62
C ARG A 191 5.32 12.64 22.82
N ILE A 192 6.59 12.56 22.50
CA ILE A 192 7.20 11.45 21.79
C ILE A 192 8.30 10.89 22.67
N TYR A 193 8.18 9.61 23.00
CA TYR A 193 9.22 8.88 23.69
C TYR A 193 10.08 8.17 22.63
N TRP A 194 11.38 8.49 22.64
CA TRP A 194 12.34 8.03 21.64
C TRP A 194 13.45 7.23 22.31
N ASN A 195 13.67 6.02 21.82
CA ASN A 195 14.67 5.08 22.36
C ASN A 195 15.81 4.80 21.35
N GLY A 196 15.96 5.62 20.31
CA GLY A 196 17.01 5.45 19.30
C GLY A 196 18.39 5.91 19.81
N GLU A 197 19.45 5.38 19.20
CA GLU A 197 20.82 5.78 19.52
C GLU A 197 21.15 7.21 19.04
N LYS A 198 20.45 7.68 18.01
CA LYS A 198 20.58 9.01 17.43
C LYS A 198 19.39 9.89 17.80
N ALA A 199 19.59 11.20 17.68
CA ALA A 199 18.51 12.18 17.84
C ALA A 199 17.39 11.92 16.81
N LEU A 200 16.15 12.16 17.23
CA LEU A 200 14.97 11.95 16.40
C LEU A 200 14.99 12.91 15.20
N GLU A 201 15.05 12.36 13.98
CA GLU A 201 15.02 13.12 12.73
C GLU A 201 13.62 13.03 12.09
N PRO A 202 12.76 14.08 12.22
CA PRO A 202 11.43 14.06 11.64
C PRO A 202 11.49 14.22 10.11
N VAL A 203 10.80 13.34 9.40
CA VAL A 203 10.68 13.39 7.93
C VAL A 203 9.45 14.19 7.50
N GLY A 204 8.36 14.08 8.25
CA GLY A 204 7.14 14.82 7.96
C GLY A 204 6.02 14.50 8.94
N LEU A 205 5.21 15.52 9.24
CA LEU A 205 3.96 15.38 9.98
C LEU A 205 2.80 15.40 8.99
N PHE A 206 1.99 14.35 8.98
CA PHE A 206 0.92 14.17 7.99
C PHE A 206 -0.45 14.21 8.63
N ILE A 207 -1.38 14.86 7.95
CA ILE A 207 -2.79 14.95 8.35
C ILE A 207 -3.50 13.66 7.92
N THR A 208 -4.28 13.09 8.83
CA THR A 208 -5.16 11.94 8.57
C THR A 208 -6.56 12.17 9.14
N GLY A 209 -7.55 11.42 8.65
CA GLY A 209 -8.96 11.61 9.01
C GLY A 209 -9.62 12.72 8.19
N GLY A 210 -10.70 13.30 8.72
CA GLY A 210 -11.52 14.32 8.05
C GLY A 210 -12.68 13.75 7.26
N ASP A 211 -13.25 14.60 6.39
CA ASP A 211 -14.32 14.20 5.48
C ASP A 211 -13.77 13.36 4.32
N PHE A 212 -14.40 12.23 4.04
CA PHE A 212 -14.10 11.41 2.86
C PHE A 212 -15.35 10.75 2.29
N VAL A 213 -15.28 10.37 1.02
CA VAL A 213 -16.38 9.69 0.31
C VAL A 213 -15.98 8.25 0.04
N LYS A 214 -16.80 7.30 0.48
CA LYS A 214 -16.64 5.87 0.19
C LYS A 214 -17.99 5.32 -0.27
N ASN A 215 -18.03 4.70 -1.44
CA ASN A 215 -19.26 4.15 -2.03
C ASN A 215 -20.40 5.18 -2.12
N ASP A 216 -20.10 6.41 -2.56
CA ASP A 216 -21.05 7.53 -2.64
C ASP A 216 -21.67 7.99 -1.29
N VAL A 217 -21.15 7.50 -0.16
CA VAL A 217 -21.53 7.93 1.18
C VAL A 217 -20.44 8.82 1.77
N LYS A 218 -20.85 9.96 2.34
CA LYS A 218 -19.96 10.87 3.07
C LYS A 218 -19.73 10.35 4.48
N TYR A 219 -18.48 10.16 4.84
CA TYR A 219 -18.03 9.82 6.19
C TYR A 219 -17.24 10.98 6.78
N HIS A 220 -17.25 11.07 8.10
CA HIS A 220 -16.46 12.02 8.86
C HIS A 220 -15.71 11.28 9.97
N GLU A 221 -14.39 11.40 9.96
CA GLU A 221 -13.52 10.96 11.05
C GLU A 221 -12.83 12.17 11.68
N PRO A 222 -12.58 12.16 13.00
CA PRO A 222 -11.78 13.19 13.64
C PRO A 222 -10.41 13.34 12.97
N TYR A 223 -9.96 14.57 12.79
CA TYR A 223 -8.61 14.83 12.30
C TYR A 223 -7.58 14.27 13.28
N SER A 224 -6.52 13.72 12.73
CA SER A 224 -5.41 13.12 13.47
C SER A 224 -4.09 13.40 12.74
N LEU A 225 -2.98 13.18 13.45
CA LEU A 225 -1.65 13.41 12.90
C LEU A 225 -0.79 12.15 12.96
N LYS A 226 0.06 11.97 11.97
CA LYS A 226 1.06 10.91 11.92
C LYS A 226 2.42 11.53 11.65
N LEU A 227 3.36 11.35 12.58
CA LEU A 227 4.75 11.75 12.38
C LEU A 227 5.55 10.56 11.84
N TYR A 228 6.20 10.76 10.71
CA TYR A 228 7.23 9.84 10.24
C TYR A 228 8.61 10.38 10.60
N VAL A 229 9.46 9.50 11.08
CA VAL A 229 10.86 9.76 11.43
C VAL A 229 11.76 8.85 10.61
N LYS A 230 13.02 9.23 10.45
CA LYS A 230 14.00 8.40 9.74
C LYS A 230 14.33 7.17 10.58
N LYS A 231 14.25 6.00 9.96
CA LYS A 231 14.58 4.72 10.59
C LYS A 231 16.10 4.62 10.75
N GLU A 232 16.54 4.22 11.94
CA GLU A 232 17.95 3.91 12.16
C GLU A 232 18.35 2.69 11.34
N GLU A 233 19.30 2.89 10.41
CA GLU A 233 19.94 1.79 9.70
C GLU A 233 20.76 0.99 10.71
N ILE A 234 20.26 -0.18 11.10
CA ILE A 234 21.09 -1.19 11.77
C ILE A 234 22.24 -1.48 10.80
N PRO A 235 23.52 -1.24 11.16
CA PRO A 235 24.62 -1.51 10.26
C PRO A 235 24.60 -3.00 9.95
N THR A 236 24.23 -3.33 8.71
CA THR A 236 24.24 -4.70 8.25
C THR A 236 25.69 -5.14 8.28
N ALA A 237 26.02 -6.03 9.21
CA ALA A 237 27.36 -6.59 9.35
C ALA A 237 27.87 -7.02 7.98
N THR A 238 28.97 -6.39 7.57
CA THR A 238 29.69 -6.59 6.33
C THR A 238 29.97 -8.08 6.15
N THR A 239 29.13 -8.81 5.41
CA THR A 239 29.48 -10.16 4.97
C THR A 239 30.39 -10.05 3.77
N ARG A 240 31.59 -9.54 3.99
CA ARG A 240 32.73 -9.73 3.10
C ARG A 240 33.96 -9.98 3.97
N GLN A 241 34.55 -11.15 3.73
CA GLN A 241 35.88 -11.62 4.14
C GLN A 241 35.99 -12.38 5.47
N ALA A 242 35.85 -13.71 5.38
CA ALA A 242 36.74 -14.67 6.05
C ALA A 242 36.50 -16.10 5.52
N TYR A 243 37.02 -16.42 4.33
CA TYR A 243 37.61 -17.75 4.15
C TYR A 243 39.08 -17.54 3.81
N ARG A 244 39.83 -17.40 4.89
CA ARG A 244 41.27 -17.38 4.92
C ARG A 244 41.74 -18.79 4.57
N GLN A 245 42.72 -18.84 3.67
CA GLN A 245 43.50 -20.02 3.34
C GLN A 245 44.01 -20.73 4.61
N THR A 246 43.73 -22.03 4.70
CA THR A 246 44.49 -23.05 5.44
C THR A 246 43.95 -24.40 4.94
N GLY A 247 44.72 -25.34 4.39
CA GLY A 247 46.16 -25.41 4.26
C GLY A 247 46.60 -26.50 3.28
N LYS A 248 47.88 -26.41 2.93
CA LYS A 248 48.68 -27.47 2.33
C LYS A 248 48.88 -28.61 3.35
N ALA A 249 48.73 -29.85 2.89
CA ALA A 249 49.54 -31.02 3.26
C ALA A 249 49.41 -31.97 2.06
N ARG A 250 50.44 -32.10 1.22
CA ARG A 250 51.48 -33.14 1.28
C ARG A 250 50.90 -34.54 1.44
#